data_AF-A0A9D1FXP0-F1
#
_entry.id   AF-A0A9D1FXP0-F1
#
_cell.length_a   1.000
_cell.length_b   1.000
_cell.length_c   1.000
_cell.angle_alpha   90.00
_cell.angle_beta   90.00
_cell.angle_gamma   90.00
#
_symmetry.space_group_name_H-M   'P 1'
#
loop_
_entity.id
_entity.type
_entity.pdbx_description
1 polymer ?
#
loop_
_entity_poly.entity_id
_entity_poly.type
_entity_poly.pdbx_seq_one_letter_code
_entity_poly.pdbx_strand_id
1 'polypeptide(L)' 'MFKVEKEEMVNKTFRLPLKLVEKLYSVAQNQGVSLNNLVKQCCEYALENLDSQEK' A
#
# COMPACT_ATOMS: atom_id res chain seq x y z
N MET A 1 -1.76 -25.24 18.12
CA MET A 1 -2.85 -25.16 17.12
C MET A 1 -2.43 -24.16 16.06
N PHE A 2 -2.35 -24.56 14.79
CA PHE A 2 -1.93 -23.70 13.69
C PHE A 2 -3.11 -22.76 13.34
N LYS A 3 -3.06 -21.52 13.83
CA LYS A 3 -4.06 -20.49 13.49
C LYS A 3 -3.64 -19.88 12.17
N VAL A 4 -4.34 -20.26 11.09
CA VAL A 4 -4.22 -19.55 9.81
C VAL A 4 -5.00 -18.26 9.96
N GLU A 5 -4.31 -17.17 10.31
CA GLU A 5 -4.87 -15.83 10.28
C GLU A 5 -5.00 -15.42 8.81
N LYS A 6 -6.21 -15.56 8.25
CA LYS A 6 -6.52 -14.97 6.96
C LYS A 6 -6.74 -13.49 7.19
N GLU A 7 -5.82 -12.66 6.71
CA GLU A 7 -6.04 -11.21 6.66
C GLU A 7 -7.33 -10.94 5.87
N GLU A 8 -8.31 -10.36 6.54
CA GLU A 8 -9.58 -9.98 5.93
C GLU A 8 -9.37 -8.69 5.14
N MET A 9 -9.44 -8.78 3.81
CA MET A 9 -9.28 -7.62 2.93
C MET A 9 -10.62 -6.96 2.67
N VAL A 10 -10.71 -5.65 2.94
CA VAL A 10 -11.90 -4.84 2.64
C VAL A 10 -11.64 -3.94 1.44
N ASN A 11 -12.59 -3.90 0.50
CA ASN A 11 -12.54 -2.96 -0.62
C ASN A 11 -12.87 -1.54 -0.12
N LYS A 12 -11.95 -0.59 -0.34
CA LYS A 12 -12.11 0.83 -0.01
C LYS A 12 -11.67 1.70 -1.18
N THR A 13 -12.45 2.74 -1.48
CA THR A 13 -12.18 3.68 -2.58
C THR A 13 -11.69 5.01 -2.01
N PHE A 14 -10.48 5.41 -2.39
CA PHE A 14 -9.90 6.71 -2.05
C PHE A 14 -9.77 7.59 -3.29
N ARG A 15 -9.89 8.91 -3.12
CA ARG A 15 -9.56 9.86 -4.17
C ARG A 15 -8.11 10.30 -4.01
N LEU A 16 -7.30 10.07 -5.04
CA LEU A 16 -5.89 10.42 -5.08
C LEU A 16 -5.63 11.44 -6.21
N PRO A 17 -4.64 12.33 -6.07
CA PRO A 17 -4.24 13.22 -7.16
C PRO A 17 -3.80 12.43 -8.40
N LEU A 18 -4.18 12.90 -9.59
CA LEU A 18 -3.88 12.24 -10.87
C LEU A 18 -2.38 11.91 -11.01
N LYS A 19 -1.52 12.90 -10.76
CA LYS A 19 -0.06 12.76 -10.85
C LYS A 19 0.51 11.68 -9.92
N LEU A 20 -0.13 11.46 -8.77
CA LEU A 20 0.30 10.42 -7.84
C LEU A 20 -0.07 9.04 -8.38
N VAL A 21 -1.29 8.89 -8.88
CA VAL A 21 -1.78 7.64 -9.47
C VAL A 21 -0.93 7.24 -10.68
N GLU A 22 -0.58 8.17 -11.56
CA GLU A 22 0.29 7.90 -12.72
C GLU A 22 1.69 7.40 -12.32
N LYS A 23 2.27 8.00 -11.26
CA LYS A 23 3.55 7.53 -10.71
C LYS A 23 3.43 6.13 -10.13
N LEU A 24 2.37 5.86 -9.36
CA LEU A 24 2.14 4.54 -8.78
C LEU A 24 1.95 3.47 -9.87
N TYR A 25 1.21 3.78 -10.94
CA TYR A 25 1.09 2.88 -12.10
C TYR A 25 2.43 2.59 -12.76
N SER A 26 3.24 3.63 -12.98
CA SER A 26 4.55 3.48 -13.60
C SER A 26 5.46 2.59 -12.74
N VAL A 27 5.48 2.80 -11.41
CA VAL A 27 6.26 1.98 -10.48
C VAL A 27 5.75 0.54 -10.45
N ALA A 28 4.43 0.34 -10.37
CA ALA A 28 3.81 -0.98 -10.36
C ALA A 28 4.17 -1.78 -11.62
N GLN A 29 4.13 -1.14 -12.79
CA GLN A 29 4.51 -1.76 -14.06
C GLN A 29 5.99 -2.13 -14.10
N ASN A 30 6.88 -1.22 -13.69
CA ASN A 30 8.32 -1.48 -13.67
C ASN A 30 8.72 -2.61 -12.72
N GLN A 31 8.01 -2.74 -11.60
CA GLN A 31 8.28 -3.75 -10.57
C GLN A 31 7.47 -5.05 -10.79
N GLY A 32 6.59 -5.09 -11.79
CA GLY A 32 5.75 -6.26 -12.08
C GLY A 32 4.76 -6.62 -10.96
N VAL A 33 4.31 -5.62 -10.19
CA VAL A 33 3.35 -5.81 -9.08
C VAL A 33 2.00 -5.17 -9.39
N SER A 34 0.94 -5.65 -8.74
CA SER A 34 -0.37 -5.01 -8.86
C SER A 34 -0.37 -3.66 -8.13
N LEU A 35 -1.15 -2.70 -8.65
CA LEU A 35 -1.30 -1.38 -8.02
C LEU A 35 -1.78 -1.51 -6.57
N ASN A 36 -2.70 -2.44 -6.30
CA ASN A 36 -3.21 -2.66 -4.95
C ASN A 36 -2.12 -3.15 -3.98
N ASN A 37 -1.26 -4.07 -4.44
CA ASN A 37 -0.13 -4.57 -3.64
C ASN A 37 0.89 -3.46 -3.37
N LEU A 38 1.17 -2.61 -4.36
CA LEU A 38 2.06 -1.46 -4.20
C LEU A 38 1.48 -0.46 -3.20
N VAL A 39 0.19 -0.12 -3.31
CA VAL A 39 -0.48 0.81 -2.40
C VAL A 39 -0.48 0.28 -0.96
N LYS A 40 -0.75 -1.02 -0.75
CA LYS A 40 -0.66 -1.65 0.57
C LYS A 40 0.74 -1.43 1.18
N GLN A 41 1.80 -1.80 0.46
CA GLN A 41 3.18 -1.65 0.93
C GLN A 41 3.57 -0.20 1.19
N CYS A 42 3.15 0.74 0.32
CA CYS A 42 3.39 2.16 0.55
C CYS A 42 2.73 2.66 1.84
N CYS A 43 1.50 2.21 2.11
CA CYS A 43 0.78 2.55 3.34
C CYS A 43 1.43 1.94 4.58
N GLU A 44 1.77 0.65 4.56
CA GLU A 44 2.46 -0.03 5.67
C GLU A 44 3.78 0.65 5.99
N TYR A 45 4.62 0.89 4.98
CA TYR A 45 5.88 1.60 5.14
C TYR A 45 5.68 3.00 5.73
N ALA A 46 4.72 3.77 5.20
CA ALA A 46 4.45 5.12 5.71
C ALA A 46 4.00 5.11 7.17
N LEU A 47 3.18 4.13 7.58
CA LEU A 47 2.71 3.98 8.96
C LEU A 47 3.82 3.54 9.91
N GLU A 48 4.65 2.57 9.52
CA GLU A 48 5.80 2.12 10.32
C GLU A 48 6.84 3.23 10.51
N ASN A 49 7.04 4.08 9.49
CA ASN A 49 7.99 5.19 9.56
C ASN A 49 7.39 6.45 10.21
N LEU A 50 6.07 6.53 10.40
CA LEU A 50 5.42 7.65 11.08
C LEU A 50 5.79 7.68 12.57
N ASP A 51 5.79 6.52 13.21
CA ASP A 51 6.10 6.34 14.65
C ASP A 51 7.56 6.71 14.98
N SER A 52 8.44 6.63 13.97
CA SER A 52 9.86 7.02 14.10
C SER A 52 10.09 8.55 14.08
N GLN A 53 9.05 9.36 13.92
CA GLN A 53 9.13 10.83 13.90
C GLN A 53 8.51 11.50 15.15
N GLU A 54 7.93 10.74 16.07
CA GLU A 54 7.54 11.24 17.40
C GLU A 54 8.68 11.00 18.41
N LYS A 55 9.64 11.93 18.44
CA LYS A 55 10.58 12.09 19.57
C LYS A 55 10.81 13.56 19.86
#